data_AF-V4K0I7-F1
#
_entry.id   AF-V4K0I7-F1
#
_cell.length_a   1.000
_cell.length_b   1.000
_cell.length_c   1.000
_cell.angle_alpha   90.00
_cell.angle_beta   90.00
_cell.angle_gamma   90.00
#
_symmetry.space_group_name_H-M   'P 1'
#
loop_
_entity.id
_entity.type
_entity.pdbx_description
1 polymer ?
#
loop_
_entity_poly.entity_id
_entity_poly.type
_entity_poly.pdbx_seq_one_letter_code
_entity_poly.pdbx_strand_id
1 'polypeptide(L)'
;MVTTIEISGYIEDLLEALVRAGLYSSKTEAIREAVRRLVESYDLKDLSLRAFKNGGISFQLAVDISGISMDELIWFFLSHDTPPQLGADSDEEVNEGVKALRDKGLVVLDLSSLYVMLELNLFSYLPKLNKRFVVPDKVQERAQALLLRFSKMRGLIVVMDGVEVMRVNKSLAEFSRKNGISLQESHAIYLAKKMNGVLLSDDKRTRQVAKVHGVPAAPSVSLLVLGRDVGVLDEQTFKSLLGRLGSIPLQIPRTLLG
;
A
#
# COMPACT_ATOMS: atom_id res chain seq x y z
N MET A 1 -7.39 -13.80 -17.90
CA MET A 1 -6.23 -14.66 -18.16
C MET A 1 -6.63 -16.06 -17.71
N VAL A 2 -6.51 -17.04 -18.59
CA VAL A 2 -6.79 -18.45 -18.25
C VAL A 2 -5.50 -19.02 -17.66
N THR A 3 -5.57 -19.58 -16.46
CA THR A 3 -4.48 -20.39 -15.91
C THR A 3 -4.68 -21.81 -16.41
N THR A 4 -3.81 -22.27 -17.30
CA THR A 4 -3.80 -23.67 -17.74
C THR A 4 -3.11 -24.50 -16.67
N ILE A 5 -3.79 -25.52 -16.16
CA ILE A 5 -3.26 -26.46 -15.17
C ILE A 5 -3.16 -27.81 -15.86
N GLU A 6 -1.96 -28.35 -15.96
CA GLU A 6 -1.75 -29.73 -16.38
C GLU A 6 -1.92 -30.65 -15.17
N ILE A 7 -2.84 -31.60 -15.28
CA ILE A 7 -3.15 -32.56 -14.23
C ILE A 7 -2.65 -33.93 -14.71
N SER A 8 -1.96 -34.67 -13.83
CA SER A 8 -1.48 -36.01 -14.16
C SER A 8 -2.66 -36.97 -14.37
N GLY A 9 -2.50 -37.96 -15.25
CA GLY A 9 -3.58 -38.88 -15.63
C GLY A 9 -4.28 -39.54 -14.43
N TYR A 10 -3.53 -39.94 -13.41
CA TYR A 10 -4.10 -40.52 -12.18
C TYR A 10 -5.05 -39.57 -11.45
N ILE A 11 -4.68 -38.29 -11.31
CA ILE A 11 -5.54 -37.30 -10.65
C ILE A 11 -6.77 -37.00 -11.51
N GLU A 12 -6.62 -37.01 -12.84
CA GLU A 12 -7.75 -36.85 -13.75
C GLU A 12 -8.76 -37.99 -13.62
N ASP A 13 -8.30 -39.25 -13.55
CA ASP A 13 -9.15 -40.42 -13.35
C ASP A 13 -9.92 -40.34 -12.02
N LEU A 14 -9.25 -39.89 -10.95
CA LEU A 14 -9.89 -39.65 -9.66
C LEU A 14 -10.94 -38.54 -9.72
N LEU A 15 -10.64 -37.42 -10.38
CA LEU A 15 -11.61 -36.33 -10.57
C LEU A 15 -12.83 -36.81 -11.37
N GLU A 16 -12.63 -37.69 -12.35
CA GLU A 16 -13.72 -38.29 -13.11
C GLU A 16 -14.57 -39.24 -12.26
N ALA A 17 -13.95 -40.07 -11.43
CA ALA A 17 -14.65 -40.93 -10.49
C ALA A 17 -15.51 -40.11 -9.51
N LEU A 18 -15.00 -38.98 -9.01
CA LEU A 18 -15.73 -38.05 -8.13
C LEU A 18 -16.98 -37.46 -8.80
N VAL A 19 -16.88 -37.11 -10.09
CA VAL A 19 -18.02 -36.61 -10.88
C VAL A 19 -19.03 -37.73 -11.14
N ARG A 20 -18.57 -38.92 -11.54
CA ARG A 20 -19.44 -40.10 -11.76
C ARG A 20 -20.17 -40.54 -10.50
N ALA A 21 -19.55 -40.37 -9.33
CA ALA A 21 -20.17 -40.63 -8.03
C ALA A 21 -21.20 -39.56 -7.61
N GLY A 22 -21.38 -38.49 -8.38
CA GLY A 22 -22.33 -37.41 -8.09
C GLY A 22 -21.89 -36.46 -6.97
N LEU A 23 -20.63 -36.54 -6.53
CA LEU A 23 -20.09 -35.67 -5.47
C LEU A 23 -19.79 -34.25 -5.96
N TYR A 24 -19.51 -34.09 -7.25
CA TYR A 24 -19.32 -32.80 -7.92
C TYR A 24 -19.98 -32.81 -9.30
N SER A 25 -20.47 -31.65 -9.75
CA SER A 25 -21.09 -31.48 -11.06
C SER A 25 -20.09 -31.52 -12.22
N SER A 26 -18.81 -31.21 -11.96
CA SER A 26 -17.75 -31.21 -12.98
C SER A 26 -16.35 -31.31 -12.35
N LYS A 27 -15.35 -31.69 -13.17
CA LYS A 27 -13.93 -31.67 -12.78
C LYS A 27 -13.51 -30.25 -12.34
N THR A 28 -14.00 -29.20 -13.02
CA THR A 28 -13.71 -27.80 -12.69
C THR A 28 -14.24 -27.38 -11.32
N GLU A 29 -15.43 -27.85 -10.94
CA GLU A 29 -15.97 -27.59 -9.61
C GLU A 29 -15.12 -28.27 -8.52
N ALA A 30 -14.78 -29.55 -8.74
CA ALA A 30 -13.92 -30.30 -7.83
C ALA A 30 -12.55 -29.62 -7.63
N ILE A 31 -11.93 -29.14 -8.73
CA ILE A 31 -10.67 -28.38 -8.66
C ILE A 31 -10.87 -27.06 -7.91
N ARG A 32 -11.96 -26.32 -8.17
CA ARG A 32 -12.25 -25.06 -7.48
C ARG A 32 -12.40 -25.27 -5.97
N GLU A 33 -13.11 -26.31 -5.57
CA GLU A 33 -13.28 -26.69 -4.16
C GLU A 33 -11.96 -27.13 -3.53
N ALA A 34 -11.15 -27.93 -4.23
CA ALA A 34 -9.82 -28.32 -3.75
C ALA A 34 -8.90 -27.11 -3.53
N VAL A 35 -8.88 -26.16 -4.48
CA VAL A 35 -8.12 -24.91 -4.34
C VAL A 35 -8.66 -24.07 -3.19
N ARG A 36 -9.98 -23.96 -3.03
CA ARG A 36 -10.60 -23.25 -1.90
C ARG A 36 -10.14 -23.84 -0.57
N ARG A 37 -10.28 -25.15 -0.39
CA ARG A 37 -9.85 -25.86 0.84
C ARG A 37 -8.35 -25.73 1.10
N LEU A 38 -7.55 -25.73 0.04
CA LEU A 38 -6.11 -25.49 0.16
C LEU A 38 -5.82 -24.08 0.67
N VAL A 39 -6.50 -23.05 0.16
CA VAL A 39 -6.34 -21.67 0.66
C VAL A 39 -6.81 -21.55 2.11
N GLU A 40 -7.94 -22.17 2.45
CA GLU A 40 -8.50 -22.19 3.81
C GLU A 40 -7.62 -22.93 4.82
N SER A 41 -6.72 -23.81 4.37
CA SER A 41 -5.80 -24.53 5.26
C SER A 41 -4.55 -23.73 5.64
N TYR A 42 -4.28 -22.59 4.99
CA TYR A 42 -3.16 -21.71 5.32
C TYR A 42 -3.57 -20.59 6.26
N ASP A 43 -2.70 -20.28 7.23
CA ASP A 43 -2.74 -18.99 7.91
C ASP A 43 -2.22 -17.90 6.94
N LEU A 44 -3.14 -17.04 6.49
CA LEU A 44 -2.82 -15.98 5.54
C LEU A 44 -1.87 -14.92 6.11
N LYS A 45 -1.84 -14.73 7.43
CA LYS A 45 -0.89 -13.82 8.08
C LYS A 45 0.53 -14.38 7.95
N ASP A 46 0.71 -15.65 8.28
CA ASP A 46 2.00 -16.33 8.12
C ASP A 46 2.44 -16.39 6.66
N LEU A 47 1.51 -16.67 5.73
CA LEU A 47 1.79 -16.67 4.31
C LEU A 47 2.28 -15.28 3.84
N SER A 48 1.60 -14.21 4.27
CA SER A 48 1.98 -12.84 3.93
C SER A 48 3.36 -12.47 4.49
N LEU A 49 3.68 -12.86 5.73
CA LEU A 49 4.97 -12.64 6.35
C LEU A 49 6.09 -13.37 5.62
N ARG A 50 5.88 -14.64 5.25
CA ARG A 50 6.87 -15.42 4.48
C ARG A 50 7.12 -14.80 3.11
N ALA A 51 6.05 -14.40 2.41
CA ALA A 51 6.17 -13.74 1.11
C ALA A 51 6.93 -12.41 1.22
N PHE A 52 6.68 -11.64 2.28
CA PHE A 52 7.37 -10.37 2.55
C PHE A 52 8.85 -10.59 2.91
N LYS A 53 9.17 -11.52 3.83
CA LYS A 53 10.55 -11.85 4.25
C LYS A 53 11.45 -12.26 3.09
N ASN A 54 10.89 -12.96 2.11
CA ASN A 54 11.62 -13.37 0.92
C ASN A 54 11.92 -12.20 -0.05
N GLY A 55 11.59 -10.97 0.33
CA GLY A 55 11.80 -9.75 -0.47
C GLY A 55 10.91 -9.67 -1.72
N GLY A 56 9.92 -10.55 -1.82
CA GLY A 56 9.13 -10.75 -3.02
C GLY A 56 7.98 -9.77 -3.19
N ILE A 57 7.54 -9.12 -2.10
CA ILE A 57 6.33 -8.29 -2.11
C ILE A 57 6.46 -7.01 -1.28
N SER A 58 5.67 -5.99 -1.60
CA SER A 58 5.46 -4.80 -0.77
C SER A 58 4.67 -5.13 0.50
N PHE A 59 4.78 -4.25 1.51
CA PHE A 59 3.99 -4.37 2.73
C PHE A 59 2.50 -4.21 2.44
N GLN A 60 2.14 -3.28 1.54
CA GLN A 60 0.74 -3.11 1.10
C GLN A 60 0.18 -4.36 0.41
N LEU A 61 0.98 -5.10 -0.37
CA LEU A 61 0.57 -6.40 -0.90
C LEU A 61 0.45 -7.47 0.20
N ALA A 62 1.30 -7.43 1.23
CA ALA A 62 1.17 -8.33 2.38
C ALA A 62 -0.15 -8.08 3.14
N VAL A 63 -0.56 -6.82 3.30
CA VAL A 63 -1.88 -6.43 3.84
C VAL A 63 -3.00 -7.06 3.02
N ASP A 64 -2.95 -6.93 1.70
CA ASP A 64 -3.93 -7.55 0.80
C ASP A 64 -4.01 -9.08 0.93
N ILE A 65 -2.86 -9.77 1.04
CA ILE A 65 -2.79 -11.23 1.17
C ILE A 65 -3.33 -11.69 2.52
N SER A 66 -2.95 -11.01 3.60
CA SER A 66 -3.32 -11.37 4.97
C SER A 66 -4.80 -11.18 5.27
N GLY A 67 -5.49 -10.31 4.52
CA GLY A 67 -6.90 -10.00 4.71
C GLY A 67 -7.23 -9.18 5.96
N ILE A 68 -6.21 -8.67 6.68
CA ILE A 68 -6.36 -7.87 7.90
C ILE A 68 -5.96 -6.41 7.68
N SER A 69 -6.18 -5.56 8.69
CA SER A 69 -5.84 -4.14 8.61
C SER A 69 -4.32 -3.88 8.65
N MET A 70 -3.88 -2.70 8.18
CA MET A 70 -2.46 -2.31 8.21
C MET A 70 -1.88 -2.42 9.63
N ASP A 71 -2.58 -1.92 10.63
CA ASP A 71 -2.13 -1.94 12.03
C ASP A 71 -2.01 -3.34 12.59
N GLU A 72 -3.02 -4.19 12.35
CA GLU A 72 -2.96 -5.58 12.80
C GLU A 72 -1.78 -6.31 12.16
N LEU A 73 -1.51 -6.04 10.87
CA LEU A 73 -0.37 -6.65 10.21
C LEU A 73 0.96 -6.07 10.68
N ILE A 74 1.03 -4.76 10.93
CA ILE A 74 2.18 -4.10 11.56
C ILE A 74 2.52 -4.79 12.88
N TRP A 75 1.54 -4.96 13.76
CA TRP A 75 1.75 -5.62 15.06
C TRP A 75 2.17 -7.07 14.90
N PHE A 76 1.54 -7.80 13.98
CA PHE A 76 1.91 -9.18 13.67
C PHE A 76 3.35 -9.27 13.15
N PHE A 77 3.77 -8.37 12.28
CA PHE A 77 5.13 -8.31 11.74
C PHE A 77 6.17 -8.02 12.82
N LEU A 78 5.88 -7.04 13.68
CA LEU A 78 6.72 -6.69 14.83
C LEU A 78 6.82 -7.82 15.86
N SER A 79 5.73 -8.55 16.12
CA SER A 79 5.76 -9.70 17.05
C SER A 79 6.54 -10.91 16.51
N HIS A 80 6.96 -10.87 15.25
CA HIS A 80 7.78 -11.90 14.58
C HIS A 80 9.13 -11.34 14.10
N ASP A 81 9.63 -10.31 14.80
CA ASP A 81 10.95 -9.66 14.59
C ASP A 81 11.17 -9.17 13.14
N THR A 82 10.09 -8.74 12.49
CA THR A 82 10.13 -8.32 11.09
C THR A 82 9.50 -6.95 10.96
N PRO A 83 10.26 -5.86 11.12
CA PRO A 83 9.70 -4.53 10.99
C PRO A 83 9.19 -4.31 9.55
N PRO A 84 8.03 -3.67 9.38
CA PRO A 84 7.56 -3.29 8.06
C PRO A 84 8.53 -2.26 7.46
N GLN A 85 8.85 -2.39 6.17
CA GLN A 85 9.78 -1.50 5.48
C GLN A 85 9.05 -0.23 5.02
N LEU A 86 8.57 0.55 5.99
CA LEU A 86 7.86 1.80 5.79
C LEU A 86 8.75 3.00 6.16
N GLY A 87 8.52 4.17 5.56
CA GLY A 87 9.26 5.40 5.84
C GLY A 87 10.41 5.64 4.86
N ALA A 88 11.45 6.36 5.27
CA ALA A 88 12.62 6.73 4.47
C ALA A 88 13.91 6.08 5.01
N ASP A 89 14.76 5.58 4.12
CA ASP A 89 16.01 4.92 4.47
C ASP A 89 17.13 5.91 4.83
N SER A 90 17.15 7.09 4.18
CA SER A 90 18.25 8.05 4.31
C SER A 90 17.82 9.49 4.06
N ASP A 91 18.68 10.44 4.44
CA ASP A 91 18.47 11.87 4.18
C ASP A 91 18.46 12.18 2.69
N GLU A 92 19.30 11.49 1.91
CA GLU A 92 19.32 11.62 0.46
C GLU A 92 17.95 11.27 -0.13
N GLU A 93 17.32 10.17 0.33
CA GLU A 93 15.97 9.80 -0.12
C GLU A 93 14.95 10.88 0.24
N VAL A 94 15.02 11.43 1.46
CA VAL A 94 14.11 12.49 1.89
C VAL A 94 14.28 13.73 1.02
N ASN A 95 15.52 14.17 0.80
CA ASN A 95 15.87 15.36 0.02
C ASN A 95 15.50 15.21 -1.47
N GLU A 96 15.74 14.03 -2.06
CA GLU A 96 15.24 13.68 -3.40
C GLU A 96 13.71 13.81 -3.48
N GLY A 97 13.01 13.28 -2.46
CA GLY A 97 11.57 13.38 -2.35
C GLY A 97 11.08 14.83 -2.26
N VAL A 98 11.71 15.66 -1.42
CA VAL A 98 11.40 17.09 -1.29
C VAL A 98 11.58 17.79 -2.63
N LYS A 99 12.69 17.53 -3.34
CA LYS A 99 12.96 18.11 -4.66
C LYS A 99 11.88 17.72 -5.67
N ALA A 100 11.55 16.43 -5.77
CA ALA A 100 10.50 15.95 -6.66
C ALA A 100 9.14 16.60 -6.35
N LEU A 101 8.81 16.72 -5.07
CA LEU A 101 7.58 17.37 -4.61
C LEU A 101 7.58 18.87 -4.91
N ARG A 102 8.72 19.57 -4.89
CA ARG A 102 8.81 20.97 -5.33
C ARG A 102 8.55 21.09 -6.83
N ASP A 103 9.21 20.25 -7.63
CA ASP A 103 9.21 20.31 -9.09
C ASP A 103 7.85 19.95 -9.72
N LYS A 104 7.02 19.13 -9.05
CA LYS A 104 5.71 18.71 -9.55
C LYS A 104 4.57 19.36 -8.79
N GLY A 105 3.51 19.76 -9.49
CA GLY A 105 2.29 20.31 -8.88
C GLY A 105 1.30 19.25 -8.37
N LEU A 106 1.46 17.99 -8.78
CA LEU A 106 0.53 16.90 -8.49
C LEU A 106 1.20 15.79 -7.67
N VAL A 107 0.49 15.35 -6.63
CA VAL A 107 0.90 14.28 -5.72
C VAL A 107 -0.16 13.19 -5.73
N VAL A 108 0.24 11.97 -6.06
CA VAL A 108 -0.64 10.78 -6.03
C VAL A 108 -0.41 10.04 -4.73
N LEU A 109 -1.47 9.78 -3.99
CA LEU A 109 -1.44 9.07 -2.71
C LEU A 109 -1.75 7.59 -2.91
N ASP A 110 -1.00 6.74 -2.22
CA ASP A 110 -1.30 5.31 -2.04
C ASP A 110 -1.85 5.02 -0.64
N LEU A 111 -2.11 3.74 -0.32
CA LEU A 111 -2.70 3.40 0.98
C LEU A 111 -1.75 3.68 2.14
N SER A 112 -0.44 3.46 1.96
CA SER A 112 0.56 3.67 3.00
C SER A 112 0.70 5.15 3.40
N SER A 113 0.73 6.04 2.42
CA SER A 113 0.78 7.49 2.66
C SER A 113 -0.52 8.02 3.25
N LEU A 114 -1.68 7.51 2.81
CA LEU A 114 -2.96 7.84 3.44
C LEU A 114 -3.02 7.41 4.91
N TYR A 115 -2.49 6.23 5.23
CA TYR A 115 -2.40 5.75 6.61
C TYR A 115 -1.57 6.72 7.47
N VAL A 116 -0.38 7.12 7.01
CA VAL A 116 0.47 8.09 7.73
C VAL A 116 -0.22 9.46 7.86
N MET A 117 -0.86 9.95 6.79
CA MET A 117 -1.62 11.20 6.82
C MET A 117 -2.77 11.18 7.82
N LEU A 118 -3.48 10.04 7.93
CA LEU A 118 -4.55 9.86 8.90
C LEU A 118 -3.99 9.85 10.31
N GLU A 119 -2.98 9.05 10.59
CA GLU A 119 -2.32 8.98 11.91
C GLU A 119 -1.84 10.34 12.39
N LEU A 120 -1.24 11.13 11.49
CA LEU A 120 -0.71 12.45 11.80
C LEU A 120 -1.74 13.59 11.73
N ASN A 121 -2.93 13.33 11.19
CA ASN A 121 -3.95 14.35 10.92
C ASN A 121 -3.49 15.43 9.93
N LEU A 122 -2.89 15.03 8.80
CA LEU A 122 -2.28 15.96 7.84
C LEU A 122 -3.25 16.62 6.85
N PHE A 123 -4.48 16.10 6.70
CA PHE A 123 -5.44 16.59 5.68
C PHE A 123 -5.73 18.10 5.82
N SER A 124 -5.75 18.65 7.03
CA SER A 124 -5.94 20.10 7.25
C SER A 124 -4.82 20.99 6.73
N TYR A 125 -3.64 20.41 6.43
CA TYR A 125 -2.49 21.15 5.91
C TYR A 125 -2.34 21.03 4.40
N LEU A 126 -2.90 19.97 3.78
CA LEU A 126 -2.73 19.71 2.35
C LEU A 126 -3.17 20.88 1.45
N PRO A 127 -4.33 21.53 1.66
CA PRO A 127 -4.74 22.67 0.82
C PRO A 127 -3.73 23.84 0.84
N LYS A 128 -2.94 23.98 1.91
CA LYS A 128 -1.97 25.07 2.08
C LYS A 128 -0.66 24.83 1.34
N LEU A 129 -0.39 23.59 0.90
CA LEU A 129 0.86 23.23 0.21
C LEU A 129 0.90 23.66 -1.26
N ASN A 130 -0.20 24.21 -1.79
CA ASN A 130 -0.36 24.58 -3.21
C ASN A 130 0.01 23.41 -4.16
N LYS A 131 -0.46 22.21 -3.78
CA LYS A 131 -0.33 20.98 -4.57
C LYS A 131 -1.72 20.39 -4.78
N ARG A 132 -1.89 19.72 -5.92
CA ARG A 132 -3.08 18.92 -6.19
C ARG A 132 -2.85 17.49 -5.71
N PHE A 133 -3.59 17.07 -4.69
CA PHE A 133 -3.52 15.71 -4.16
C PHE A 133 -4.61 14.86 -4.80
N VAL A 134 -4.22 13.68 -5.28
CA VAL A 134 -5.15 12.74 -5.91
C VAL A 134 -4.96 11.33 -5.37
N VAL A 135 -6.04 10.57 -5.35
CA VAL A 135 -6.04 9.15 -4.97
C VAL A 135 -6.75 8.34 -6.05
N PRO A 136 -6.20 7.19 -6.49
CA PRO A 136 -6.95 6.28 -7.37
C PRO A 136 -8.19 5.71 -6.67
N ASP A 137 -9.27 5.50 -7.42
CA ASP A 137 -10.49 4.83 -6.97
C ASP A 137 -10.26 3.52 -6.20
N LYS A 138 -9.34 2.66 -6.65
CA LYS A 138 -9.01 1.41 -5.96
C LYS A 138 -8.31 1.63 -4.62
N VAL A 139 -7.51 2.69 -4.50
CA VAL A 139 -6.91 3.09 -3.21
C VAL A 139 -8.01 3.66 -2.31
N GLN A 140 -8.92 4.49 -2.86
CA GLN A 140 -10.07 5.04 -2.14
C GLN A 140 -10.96 3.96 -1.52
N GLU A 141 -11.29 2.91 -2.28
CA GLU A 141 -12.08 1.77 -1.81
C GLU A 141 -11.47 1.12 -0.55
N ARG A 142 -10.15 0.94 -0.54
CA ARG A 142 -9.42 0.42 0.64
C ARG A 142 -9.33 1.45 1.77
N ALA A 143 -9.14 2.72 1.45
CA ALA A 143 -9.04 3.80 2.42
C ALA A 143 -10.35 4.01 3.21
N GLN A 144 -11.51 3.61 2.69
CA GLN A 144 -12.79 3.70 3.43
C GLN A 144 -12.75 2.98 4.78
N ALA A 145 -12.09 1.81 4.85
CA ALA A 145 -11.94 1.08 6.10
C ALA A 145 -11.08 1.86 7.11
N LEU A 146 -9.99 2.48 6.64
CA LEU A 146 -9.14 3.35 7.47
C LEU A 146 -9.93 4.56 7.95
N LEU A 147 -10.61 5.28 7.05
CA LEU A 147 -11.40 6.46 7.40
C LEU A 147 -12.48 6.15 8.44
N LEU A 148 -13.19 5.03 8.30
CA LEU A 148 -14.19 4.59 9.27
C LEU A 148 -13.55 4.31 10.64
N ARG A 149 -12.40 3.63 10.67
CA ARG A 149 -11.67 3.35 11.90
C ARG A 149 -11.25 4.62 12.61
N PHE A 150 -10.57 5.55 11.91
CA PHE A 150 -10.16 6.82 12.51
C PHE A 150 -11.36 7.68 12.93
N SER A 151 -12.46 7.62 12.19
CA SER A 151 -13.68 8.32 12.58
C SER A 151 -14.25 7.80 13.90
N LYS A 152 -14.28 6.47 14.07
CA LYS A 152 -14.69 5.84 15.33
C LYS A 152 -13.75 6.19 16.48
N MET A 153 -12.44 6.11 16.26
CA MET A 153 -11.44 6.42 17.29
C MET A 153 -11.51 7.88 17.75
N ARG A 154 -11.82 8.81 16.85
CA ARG A 154 -11.89 10.26 17.15
C ARG A 154 -13.27 10.73 17.58
N GLY A 155 -14.31 9.91 17.44
CA GLY A 155 -15.69 10.32 17.68
C GLY A 155 -16.23 11.37 16.71
N LEU A 156 -15.61 11.52 15.53
CA LEU A 156 -15.99 12.52 14.51
C LEU A 156 -15.73 11.98 13.11
N ILE A 157 -16.49 12.45 12.12
CA ILE A 157 -16.33 12.02 10.72
C ILE A 157 -15.00 12.55 10.18
N VAL A 158 -14.10 11.64 9.81
CA VAL A 158 -12.83 11.97 9.15
C VAL A 158 -13.04 11.96 7.64
N VAL A 159 -12.65 13.05 7.00
CA VAL A 159 -12.69 13.23 5.54
C VAL A 159 -11.30 13.54 5.01
N MET A 160 -11.02 13.15 3.77
CA MET A 160 -9.76 13.48 3.09
C MET A 160 -9.89 14.83 2.38
N ASP A 161 -10.00 15.89 3.18
CA ASP A 161 -10.10 17.23 2.64
C ASP A 161 -8.88 17.57 1.76
N GLY A 162 -9.13 18.25 0.63
CA GLY A 162 -8.10 18.57 -0.36
C GLY A 162 -7.59 17.39 -1.20
N VAL A 163 -8.21 16.20 -1.14
CA VAL A 163 -7.82 15.03 -1.96
C VAL A 163 -8.91 14.66 -2.96
N GLU A 164 -8.55 14.62 -4.24
CA GLU A 164 -9.46 14.24 -5.33
C GLU A 164 -9.39 12.74 -5.65
N VAL A 165 -10.53 12.09 -5.83
CA VAL A 165 -10.58 10.68 -6.27
C VAL A 165 -10.56 10.63 -7.80
N MET A 166 -9.64 9.84 -8.36
CA MET A 166 -9.51 9.65 -9.81
C MET A 166 -9.74 8.20 -10.22
N ARG A 167 -10.61 8.00 -11.21
CA ARG A 167 -10.93 6.68 -11.75
C ARG A 167 -9.81 6.16 -12.65
N VAL A 168 -9.37 4.92 -12.44
CA VAL A 168 -8.37 4.26 -13.28
C VAL A 168 -8.99 3.08 -14.03
N ASN A 169 -9.35 3.31 -15.30
CA ASN A 169 -9.94 2.30 -16.19
C ASN A 169 -8.87 1.50 -16.94
N LYS A 170 -7.88 0.95 -16.22
CA LYS A 170 -6.84 0.11 -16.82
C LYS A 170 -6.61 -1.12 -15.96
N SER A 171 -6.61 -2.30 -16.60
CA SER A 171 -6.18 -3.51 -15.92
C SER A 171 -4.67 -3.48 -15.67
N LEU A 172 -4.29 -3.53 -14.40
CA LEU A 172 -2.89 -3.48 -13.95
C LEU A 172 -2.49 -4.76 -13.19
N ALA A 173 -3.30 -5.83 -13.29
CA ALA A 173 -3.07 -7.08 -12.58
C ALA A 173 -1.74 -7.76 -12.97
N GLU A 174 -1.35 -7.69 -14.25
CA GLU A 174 -0.06 -8.24 -14.69
C GLU A 174 1.12 -7.43 -14.15
N PHE A 175 1.01 -6.09 -14.18
CA PHE A 175 2.01 -5.17 -13.63
C PHE A 175 2.19 -5.38 -12.12
N SER A 176 1.09 -5.52 -11.40
CA SER A 176 1.04 -5.84 -9.97
C SER A 176 1.81 -7.14 -9.67
N ARG A 177 1.44 -8.25 -10.34
CA ARG A 177 2.08 -9.56 -10.11
C ARG A 177 3.57 -9.56 -10.44
N LYS A 178 3.97 -8.99 -11.58
CA LYS A 178 5.37 -8.97 -12.02
C LYS A 178 6.28 -8.21 -11.07
N ASN A 179 5.75 -7.19 -10.40
CA ASN A 179 6.55 -6.32 -9.53
C ASN A 179 6.42 -6.65 -8.04
N GLY A 180 5.53 -7.58 -7.67
CA GLY A 180 5.29 -7.92 -6.27
C GLY A 180 4.66 -6.76 -5.50
N ILE A 181 3.68 -6.08 -6.10
CA ILE A 181 2.94 -4.99 -5.46
C ILE A 181 1.44 -5.23 -5.62
N SER A 182 0.62 -4.63 -4.77
CA SER A 182 -0.83 -4.70 -4.86
C SER A 182 -1.37 -4.04 -6.12
N LEU A 183 -2.64 -4.33 -6.41
CA LEU A 183 -3.35 -3.66 -7.49
C LEU A 183 -3.53 -2.16 -7.18
N GLN A 184 -3.72 -1.77 -5.92
CA GLN A 184 -3.94 -0.36 -5.59
C GLN A 184 -2.64 0.45 -5.73
N GLU A 185 -1.49 -0.10 -5.32
CA GLU A 185 -0.17 0.47 -5.59
C GLU A 185 0.08 0.65 -7.09
N SER A 186 -0.28 -0.36 -7.88
CA SER A 186 -0.15 -0.31 -9.34
C SER A 186 -0.97 0.83 -9.95
N HIS A 187 -2.19 1.04 -9.45
CA HIS A 187 -3.05 2.16 -9.86
C HIS A 187 -2.43 3.51 -9.49
N ALA A 188 -1.84 3.65 -8.29
CA ALA A 188 -1.18 4.87 -7.85
C ALA A 188 0.04 5.20 -8.72
N ILE A 189 0.92 4.22 -8.97
CA ILE A 189 2.08 4.37 -9.86
C ILE A 189 1.64 4.74 -11.28
N TYR A 190 0.61 4.07 -11.82
CA TYR A 190 0.09 4.36 -13.14
C TYR A 190 -0.46 5.79 -13.24
N LEU A 191 -1.24 6.23 -12.25
CA LEU A 191 -1.81 7.57 -12.22
C LEU A 191 -0.72 8.64 -12.12
N ALA A 192 0.27 8.45 -11.25
CA ALA A 192 1.41 9.35 -11.11
C ALA A 192 2.18 9.49 -12.42
N LYS A 193 2.45 8.38 -13.11
CA LYS A 193 3.07 8.38 -14.43
C LYS A 193 2.24 9.14 -15.46
N LYS A 194 0.95 8.80 -15.56
CA LYS A 194 0.03 9.36 -16.56
C LYS A 194 -0.13 10.88 -16.40
N MET A 195 -0.13 11.37 -15.16
CA MET A 195 -0.36 12.78 -14.84
C MET A 195 0.93 13.58 -14.59
N ASN A 196 2.10 12.97 -14.82
CA ASN A 196 3.40 13.60 -14.57
C ASN A 196 3.54 14.11 -13.11
N GLY A 197 3.03 13.34 -12.15
CA GLY A 197 3.07 13.66 -10.73
C GLY A 197 4.15 12.90 -9.95
N VAL A 198 4.16 13.13 -8.64
CA VAL A 198 4.97 12.37 -7.68
C VAL A 198 4.08 11.35 -6.98
N LEU A 199 4.54 10.11 -6.86
CA LEU A 199 3.91 9.14 -5.97
C LEU A 199 4.35 9.42 -4.54
N LEU A 200 3.42 9.64 -3.62
CA LEU A 200 3.69 9.60 -2.20
C LEU A 200 3.41 8.18 -1.69
N SER A 201 4.41 7.56 -1.09
CA SER A 201 4.31 6.18 -0.57
C SER A 201 5.33 5.98 0.52
N ASP A 202 4.89 5.50 1.68
CA ASP A 202 5.80 5.13 2.76
C ASP A 202 6.34 3.72 2.57
N ASP A 203 5.76 2.89 1.70
CA ASP A 203 6.28 1.56 1.37
C ASP A 203 7.49 1.60 0.44
N LYS A 204 8.62 1.09 0.95
CA LYS A 204 9.91 1.08 0.26
C LYS A 204 9.85 0.35 -1.08
N ARG A 205 9.20 -0.82 -1.14
CA ARG A 205 9.12 -1.63 -2.37
C ARG A 205 8.30 -0.90 -3.41
N THR A 206 7.19 -0.27 -3.02
CA THR A 206 6.36 0.53 -3.90
C THR A 206 7.16 1.68 -4.53
N ARG A 207 7.93 2.43 -3.71
CA ARG A 207 8.80 3.52 -4.21
C ARG A 207 9.88 3.00 -5.16
N GLN A 208 10.51 1.87 -4.87
CA GLN A 208 11.51 1.25 -5.76
C GLN A 208 10.91 0.91 -7.12
N VAL A 209 9.75 0.25 -7.14
CA VAL A 209 9.04 -0.09 -8.39
C VAL A 209 8.66 1.16 -9.16
N ALA A 210 8.17 2.20 -8.48
CA ALA A 210 7.86 3.49 -9.10
C ALA A 210 9.09 4.10 -9.79
N LYS A 211 10.24 4.17 -9.09
CA LYS A 211 11.51 4.69 -9.63
C LYS A 211 11.98 3.90 -10.86
N VAL A 212 11.94 2.56 -10.81
CA VAL A 212 12.29 1.68 -11.96
C VAL A 212 11.43 1.97 -13.20
N HIS A 213 10.18 2.37 -13.00
CA HIS A 213 9.26 2.70 -14.08
C HIS A 213 9.21 4.20 -14.44
N GLY A 214 10.18 4.99 -13.97
CA GLY A 214 10.35 6.40 -14.30
C GLY A 214 9.33 7.32 -13.62
N VAL A 215 8.79 6.91 -12.47
CA VAL A 215 7.87 7.70 -11.65
C VAL A 215 8.62 8.23 -10.43
N PRO A 216 8.75 9.55 -10.26
CA PRO A 216 9.28 10.12 -9.03
C PRO A 216 8.43 9.69 -7.84
N ALA A 217 9.07 9.25 -6.76
CA ALA A 217 8.39 8.80 -5.56
C ALA A 217 9.05 9.40 -4.30
N ALA A 218 8.23 9.74 -3.31
CA ALA A 218 8.66 10.35 -2.06
C ALA A 218 7.95 9.68 -0.87
N PRO A 219 8.62 9.53 0.29
CA PRO A 219 7.98 9.14 1.55
C PRO A 219 7.22 10.32 2.18
N SER A 220 6.29 10.05 3.09
CA SER A 220 5.47 11.10 3.73
C SER A 220 6.30 12.09 4.54
N VAL A 221 7.45 11.66 5.08
CA VAL A 221 8.38 12.57 5.76
C VAL A 221 8.91 13.68 4.85
N SER A 222 9.11 13.42 3.55
CA SER A 222 9.49 14.47 2.58
C SER A 222 8.41 15.53 2.43
N LEU A 223 7.13 15.17 2.57
CA LEU A 223 6.03 16.12 2.54
C LEU A 223 6.03 17.03 3.78
N LEU A 224 6.36 16.47 4.96
CA LEU A 224 6.51 17.27 6.19
C LEU A 224 7.68 18.26 6.07
N VAL A 225 8.82 17.80 5.57
CA VAL A 225 9.98 18.67 5.33
C VAL A 225 9.63 19.78 4.34
N LEU A 226 8.96 19.45 3.23
CA LEU A 226 8.45 20.45 2.30
C LEU A 226 7.55 21.47 3.00
N GLY A 227 6.58 20.99 3.80
CA GLY A 227 5.63 21.83 4.52
C GLY A 227 6.30 22.81 5.49
N ARG A 228 7.35 22.37 6.19
CA ARG A 228 8.20 23.25 7.01
C ARG A 228 8.90 24.29 6.14
N ASP A 229 9.59 23.85 5.09
CA ASP A 229 10.41 24.73 4.27
C ASP A 229 9.60 25.82 3.54
N VAL A 230 8.33 25.56 3.22
CA VAL A 230 7.42 26.55 2.59
C VAL A 230 6.57 27.32 3.61
N GLY A 231 6.82 27.13 4.92
CA GLY A 231 6.16 27.88 5.99
C GLY A 231 4.72 27.46 6.30
N VAL A 232 4.26 26.30 5.81
CA VAL A 232 2.94 25.74 6.15
C VAL A 232 2.94 25.10 7.54
N LEU A 233 4.08 24.55 7.95
CA LEU A 233 4.32 24.02 9.28
C LEU A 233 5.36 24.89 9.99
N ASP A 234 5.00 25.44 11.15
CA ASP A 234 6.01 26.04 12.03
C ASP A 234 6.91 24.94 12.64
N GLU A 235 8.05 25.35 13.20
CA GLU A 235 9.06 24.43 13.73
C GLU A 235 8.52 23.55 14.88
N GLN A 236 7.63 24.09 15.71
CA GLN A 236 7.03 23.36 16.83
C GLN A 236 6.07 22.27 16.32
N THR A 237 5.22 22.61 15.35
CA THR A 237 4.28 21.69 14.70
C THR A 237 5.04 20.62 13.94
N PHE A 238 6.08 21.00 13.20
CA PHE A 238 6.94 20.05 12.49
C PHE A 238 7.58 19.03 13.45
N LYS A 239 8.21 19.49 14.53
CA LYS A 239 8.79 18.60 15.55
C LYS A 239 7.74 17.71 16.23
N SER A 240 6.56 18.24 16.52
CA SER A 240 5.46 17.46 17.09
C SER A 240 4.99 16.35 16.14
N LEU A 241 4.85 16.65 14.84
CA LEU A 241 4.48 15.65 13.83
C LEU A 241 5.57 14.59 13.65
N LEU A 242 6.84 14.98 13.63
CA LEU A 242 7.96 14.04 13.59
C LEU A 242 7.98 13.12 14.82
N GLY A 243 7.77 13.65 16.02
CA GLY A 243 7.68 12.84 17.24
C GLY A 243 6.52 11.84 17.18
N ARG A 244 5.39 12.23 16.60
CA ARG A 244 4.24 11.34 16.38
C ARG A 244 4.49 10.27 15.32
N LEU A 245 5.37 10.50 14.34
CA LEU A 245 5.74 9.44 13.39
C LEU A 245 6.34 8.23 14.11
N GLY A 246 6.96 8.39 15.28
CA GLY A 246 7.45 7.28 16.10
C GLY A 246 6.35 6.35 16.66
N SER A 247 5.07 6.76 16.59
CA SER A 247 3.93 5.87 16.89
C SER A 247 3.61 4.91 15.74
N ILE A 248 4.20 5.15 14.57
CA ILE A 248 4.16 4.29 13.40
C ILE A 248 5.55 3.66 13.28
N PRO A 249 5.71 2.37 12.92
CA PRO A 249 7.03 1.78 12.70
C PRO A 249 7.65 2.27 11.37
N LEU A 250 7.74 3.59 11.19
CA LEU A 250 8.40 4.24 10.07
C LEU A 250 9.88 4.35 10.33
N GLN A 251 10.66 4.04 9.31
CA GLN A 251 12.07 4.39 9.22
C GLN A 251 12.17 5.90 8.98
N ILE A 252 12.88 6.59 9.87
CA ILE A 252 13.09 8.03 9.79
C ILE A 252 14.60 8.26 9.96
N PRO A 253 15.26 8.98 9.04
CA PRO A 253 16.66 9.36 9.18
C PRO A 253 16.93 10.06 10.52
N ARG A 254 17.99 9.64 11.22
CA ARG A 254 18.29 10.09 12.59
C ARG A 254 18.50 11.61 12.70
N THR A 255 19.10 12.19 11.68
CA THR A 255 19.34 13.64 11.52
C THR A 255 18.06 14.48 11.56
N LEU A 256 16.91 13.91 11.15
CA LEU A 256 15.62 14.59 11.25
C LEU A 256 15.02 14.55 12.67
N LEU A 257 15.47 13.62 13.52
CA LEU A 257 14.93 13.43 14.87
C LEU A 257 15.56 14.37 15.92
N GLY A 258 16.63 15.09 15.58
CA GLY A 258 17.33 16.01 16.49
C GLY A 258 18.54 15.37 17.14
#